data_AF-A0A939VLC6-F1
#
_entry.id   AF-A0A939VLC6-F1
#
_cell.length_a   1.000
_cell.length_b   1.000
_cell.length_c   1.000
_cell.angle_alpha   90.00
_cell.angle_beta   90.00
_cell.angle_gamma   90.00
#
_symmetry.space_group_name_H-M   'P 1'
#
loop_
_entity.id
_entity.type
_entity.pdbx_description
1 polymer ?
#
loop_
_entity_poly.entity_id
_entity_poly.type
_entity_poly.pdbx_seq_one_letter_code
_entity_poly.pdbx_strand_id
1 'polypeptide(L)'
;MKTQFMCSIIYGGVLGGGLFVDDNSITYKTGKVTVDDRIRNLKMDVADIASLTWKGIIATITLKSGNKYSFLIFNKKRFIEVFESLTNK
;
A
#
# COMPACT_ATOMS: atom_id res chain seq x y z
N MET A 1 10.03 -10.96 -5.92
CA MET A 1 8.98 -11.46 -5.00
C MET A 1 7.61 -11.01 -5.50
N LYS A 2 6.57 -11.84 -5.41
CA LYS A 2 5.17 -11.42 -5.64
C LYS A 2 4.34 -11.84 -4.44
N THR A 3 3.80 -10.90 -3.67
CA THR A 3 2.96 -11.18 -2.50
C THR A 3 1.72 -10.30 -2.52
N GLN A 4 0.61 -10.82 -2.01
CA GLN A 4 -0.63 -10.08 -1.89
C GLN A 4 -1.05 -9.98 -0.43
N PHE A 5 -1.55 -8.81 -0.05
CA PHE A 5 -2.16 -8.56 1.24
C PHE A 5 -3.60 -8.09 1.06
N MET A 6 -4.51 -8.65 1.85
CA MET A 6 -5.84 -8.06 2.01
C MET A 6 -5.68 -6.71 2.68
N CYS A 7 -6.34 -5.67 2.16
CA CYS A 7 -6.29 -4.36 2.75
C CYS A 7 -7.53 -3.53 2.44
N SER A 8 -7.64 -2.38 3.10
CA SER A 8 -8.52 -1.30 2.66
C SER A 8 -7.74 0.00 2.61
N ILE A 9 -7.88 0.80 1.56
CA ILE A 9 -7.37 2.18 1.56
C ILE A 9 -8.36 3.09 2.29
N ILE A 10 -7.84 4.09 3.00
CA ILE A 10 -8.62 5.15 3.64
C ILE A 10 -8.61 6.37 2.71
N TYR A 11 -9.66 6.52 1.91
CA TYR A 11 -9.80 7.59 0.91
C TYR A 11 -11.27 7.93 0.71
N GLY A 12 -11.73 9.06 1.27
CA GLY A 12 -13.16 9.42 1.30
C GLY A 12 -14.05 8.42 2.07
N GLY A 13 -13.43 7.54 2.87
CA GLY A 13 -14.06 6.37 3.48
C GLY A 13 -13.12 5.16 3.45
N VAL A 14 -13.61 3.98 3.86
CA VAL A 14 -12.84 2.72 3.84
C VAL A 14 -13.17 1.93 2.57
N LEU A 15 -12.18 1.75 1.70
CA LEU A 15 -12.33 1.07 0.42
C LEU A 15 -11.53 -0.25 0.41
N GLY A 16 -12.25 -1.36 0.54
CA GLY A 16 -11.67 -2.71 0.46
C GLY A 16 -10.99 -2.99 -0.88
N GLY A 17 -9.89 -3.73 -0.82
CA GLY A 17 -9.05 -4.10 -1.96
C GLY A 17 -7.89 -5.00 -1.55
N GLY A 18 -6.83 -4.97 -2.34
CA GLY A 18 -5.59 -5.69 -2.03
C GLY A 18 -4.35 -4.89 -2.39
N LEU A 19 -3.29 -5.07 -1.61
CA LEU A 19 -1.94 -4.63 -1.96
C LEU A 19 -1.22 -5.78 -2.66
N PHE A 20 -0.79 -5.52 -3.89
CA PHE A 20 0.05 -6.38 -4.69
C PHE A 20 1.46 -5.83 -4.61
N VAL A 21 2.34 -6.61 -4.00
CA VAL A 21 3.72 -6.22 -3.74
C VAL A 21 4.62 -7.02 -4.66
N ASP A 22 5.37 -6.32 -5.50
CA ASP A 22 6.43 -6.89 -6.32
C ASP A 22 7.79 -6.27 -6.00
N ASP A 23 8.84 -6.64 -6.75
CA ASP A 23 10.21 -6.20 -6.45
C ASP A 23 10.40 -4.68 -6.59
N ASN A 24 9.56 -4.01 -7.37
CA ASN A 24 9.74 -2.61 -7.73
C ASN A 24 8.60 -1.71 -7.23
N SER A 25 7.46 -2.30 -6.84
CA SER A 25 6.26 -1.52 -6.53
C SER A 25 5.33 -2.18 -5.51
N ILE A 26 4.55 -1.32 -4.87
CA ILE A 26 3.39 -1.67 -4.07
C ILE A 26 2.17 -1.09 -4.78
N THR A 27 1.29 -1.95 -5.30
CA THR A 27 0.10 -1.54 -6.03
C THR A 27 -1.16 -1.89 -5.25
N TYR A 28 -1.93 -0.87 -4.85
CA TYR A 28 -3.29 -1.07 -4.37
C TYR A 28 -4.24 -1.28 -5.56
N LYS A 29 -5.10 -2.29 -5.45
CA LYS A 29 -6.16 -2.55 -6.41
C LYS A 29 -7.51 -2.78 -5.74
N THR A 30 -8.58 -2.29 -6.36
CA THR A 30 -9.95 -2.60 -5.95
C THR A 30 -10.85 -2.87 -7.15
N GLY A 31 -11.85 -3.74 -6.97
CA GLY A 31 -12.86 -4.04 -7.99
C GLY A 31 -14.03 -3.04 -8.02
N LYS A 32 -14.01 -2.02 -7.16
CA LYS A 32 -15.09 -1.01 -7.09
C LYS A 32 -15.02 -0.07 -8.30
N VAL A 33 -15.99 -0.17 -9.20
CA VAL A 33 -16.04 0.61 -10.46
C VAL A 33 -16.41 2.09 -10.28
N THR A 34 -16.98 2.45 -9.14
CA THR A 34 -17.34 3.85 -8.81
C THR A 34 -16.16 4.65 -8.24
N VAL A 35 -14.99 4.02 -8.06
CA VAL A 35 -13.77 4.65 -7.57
C VAL A 35 -12.94 5.13 -8.76
N ASP A 36 -12.38 6.34 -8.65
CA ASP A 36 -11.50 6.91 -9.67
C ASP A 36 -10.35 5.97 -10.06
N ASP A 37 -10.01 5.94 -11.36
CA ASP A 37 -9.03 5.02 -11.92
C ASP A 37 -7.66 5.10 -11.27
N ARG A 38 -7.25 6.29 -10.85
CA ARG A 38 -5.98 6.52 -10.17
C ARG A 38 -5.93 5.85 -8.80
N ILE A 39 -7.07 5.78 -8.10
CA ILE A 39 -7.19 5.08 -6.82
C ILE A 39 -7.42 3.58 -7.06
N ARG A 40 -8.18 3.22 -8.10
CA ARG A 40 -8.50 1.83 -8.44
C ARG A 40 -7.28 0.97 -8.74
N ASN A 41 -6.23 1.59 -9.27
CA ASN A 41 -4.92 0.98 -9.54
C ASN A 41 -3.77 1.87 -9.05
N LEU A 42 -3.80 2.25 -7.77
CA LEU A 42 -2.78 3.10 -7.17
C LEU A 42 -1.45 2.34 -7.04
N LYS A 43 -0.54 2.62 -7.97
CA LYS A 43 0.84 2.10 -7.95
C LYS A 43 1.77 3.07 -7.20
N MET A 44 2.56 2.53 -6.28
CA MET A 44 3.63 3.23 -5.57
C MET A 44 4.93 2.51 -5.85
N ASP A 45 5.84 3.13 -6.61
CA ASP A 45 7.16 2.56 -6.86
C ASP A 45 8.01 2.63 -5.59
N VAL A 46 8.70 1.54 -5.26
CA VAL A 46 9.51 1.42 -4.03
C VAL A 46 10.58 2.51 -3.97
N ALA A 47 11.16 2.86 -5.12
CA ALA A 47 12.12 3.96 -5.24
C ALA A 47 11.54 5.33 -4.85
N ASP A 48 10.23 5.51 -4.91
CA ASP A 48 9.53 6.75 -4.55
C ASP A 48 8.97 6.75 -3.12
N ILE A 49 9.05 5.62 -2.41
CA ILE A 49 8.60 5.56 -1.02
C ILE A 49 9.65 6.21 -0.12
N ALA A 50 9.23 7.21 0.65
CA ALA A 50 10.06 7.89 1.62
C ALA A 50 9.99 7.23 2.99
N SER A 51 8.80 6.78 3.42
CA SER A 51 8.63 6.12 4.70
C SER A 51 7.34 5.30 4.80
N LEU A 52 7.36 4.35 5.73
CA LEU A 52 6.20 3.59 6.19
C LEU A 52 6.05 3.83 7.70
N THR A 53 4.87 4.28 8.12
CA THR A 53 4.54 4.48 9.54
C THR A 53 3.29 3.68 9.92
N TRP A 54 3.14 3.37 11.20
CA TRP A 54 2.01 2.60 11.72
C TRP A 54 1.30 3.30 12.88
N LYS A 55 -0.03 3.30 12.85
CA LYS A 55 -0.89 3.63 13.98
C LYS A 55 -1.86 2.46 14.21
N GLY A 56 -1.55 1.62 15.19
CA GLY A 56 -2.27 0.34 15.39
C GLY A 56 -2.12 -0.56 14.15
N ILE A 57 -3.25 -0.85 13.48
CA ILE A 57 -3.34 -1.64 12.24
C ILE A 57 -3.30 -0.80 10.95
N ILE A 58 -3.25 0.53 11.07
CA ILE A 58 -3.22 1.43 9.93
C ILE A 58 -1.76 1.69 9.56
N ALA A 59 -1.38 1.30 8.34
CA ALA A 59 -0.13 1.65 7.70
C ALA A 59 -0.30 2.96 6.91
N THR A 60 0.65 3.89 7.00
CA THR A 60 0.69 5.06 6.13
C THR A 60 2.00 5.08 5.37
N ILE A 61 1.89 4.96 4.05
CA ILE A 61 3.01 5.07 3.10
C ILE A 61 3.09 6.53 2.68
N THR A 62 4.25 7.14 2.89
CA THR A 62 4.56 8.50 2.42
C THR A 62 5.51 8.41 1.25
N LEU A 63 5.18 9.07 0.14
CA LEU A 63 6.05 9.17 -1.04
C LEU A 63 6.99 10.37 -0.93
N LYS A 64 8.11 10.33 -1.63
CA LYS A 64 9.09 11.43 -1.74
C LYS A 64 8.47 12.73 -2.28
N SER A 65 7.41 12.62 -3.09
CA SER A 65 6.61 13.75 -3.58
C SER A 65 5.75 14.43 -2.50
N GLY A 66 5.65 13.85 -1.30
CA GLY A 66 4.81 14.32 -0.20
C GLY A 66 3.40 13.71 -0.16
N ASN A 67 3.00 12.96 -1.20
CA ASN A 67 1.74 12.22 -1.21
C ASN A 67 1.73 11.15 -0.10
N LYS A 68 0.57 10.97 0.55
CA LYS A 68 0.37 10.00 1.64
C LYS A 68 -0.83 9.12 1.36
N TYR A 69 -0.65 7.82 1.58
CA TYR A 69 -1.71 6.83 1.43
C TYR A 69 -1.78 5.94 2.66
N SER A 70 -2.94 5.94 3.30
CA SER A 70 -3.20 5.16 4.51
C SER A 70 -4.03 3.92 4.20
N PHE A 71 -3.60 2.79 4.74
CA PHE A 71 -4.19 1.47 4.50
C PHE A 71 -4.44 0.77 5.84
N LEU A 72 -5.60 0.14 5.98
CA LEU A 72 -5.81 -0.93 6.94
C LEU A 72 -5.26 -2.21 6.30
N ILE A 73 -4.16 -2.75 6.83
CA ILE A 73 -3.48 -3.93 6.25
C ILE A 73 -3.64 -5.10 7.20
N PHE A 74 -4.15 -6.22 6.68
CA PHE A 74 -4.18 -7.48 7.43
C PHE A 74 -2.82 -8.17 7.38
N ASN A 75 -2.47 -8.88 8.46
CA ASN A 75 -1.16 -9.53 8.62
C ASN A 75 0.03 -8.53 8.62
N LYS A 76 -0.05 -7.55 9.52
CA LYS A 76 0.97 -6.50 9.73
C LYS A 76 2.39 -7.05 9.81
N LYS A 77 2.62 -8.14 10.59
CA LYS A 77 3.96 -8.72 10.77
C LYS A 77 4.58 -9.14 9.44
N ARG A 78 3.85 -9.95 8.66
CA ARG A 78 4.32 -10.40 7.33
C ARG A 78 4.50 -9.23 6.36
N PHE A 79 3.63 -8.21 6.44
CA PHE A 79 3.77 -7.02 5.59
C PHE A 79 5.07 -6.27 5.89
N ILE A 80 5.42 -6.10 7.17
CA ILE A 80 6.66 -5.43 7.56
C ILE A 80 7.89 -6.20 7.05
N GLU A 81 7.94 -7.52 7.25
CA GLU A 81 9.03 -8.38 6.75
C GLU A 81 9.22 -8.24 5.23
N VAL A 82 8.10 -8.27 4.49
CA VAL A 82 8.10 -8.07 3.04
C VAL A 82 8.56 -6.66 2.66
N PHE A 83 8.06 -5.63 3.33
CA PHE A 83 8.41 -4.24 3.05
C PHE A 83 9.90 -3.96 3.29
N GLU A 84 10.45 -4.41 4.42
CA GLU A 84 11.87 -4.25 4.76
C GLU A 84 12.77 -4.96 3.74
N SER A 85 12.37 -6.14 3.26
CA SER A 85 13.12 -6.85 2.21
C SER A 85 13.14 -6.14 0.86
N LEU A 86 12.23 -5.19 0.61
CA LEU A 86 12.16 -4.41 -0.62
C LEU A 86 12.99 -3.13 -0.52
N THR A 87 12.99 -2.48 0.64
CA THR A 87 13.68 -1.19 0.84
C THR A 87 15.14 -1.33 1.22
N ASN A 88 15.57 -2.50 1.72
CA ASN A 88 16.95 -2.78 2.11
C ASN A 88 17.78 -3.43 0.99
N LYS A 89 17.31 -3.39 -0.26
CA LYS A 89 18.07 -3.77 -1.45
C LYS A 89 18.91 -2.58 -1.91
#